data_AF-A0AAD8Y5R5-F1
#
_entry.id   AF-A0AAD8Y5R5-F1
#
_cell.length_a   1.000
_cell.length_b   1.000
_cell.length_c   1.000
_cell.angle_alpha   90.00
_cell.angle_beta   90.00
_cell.angle_gamma   90.00
#
_symmetry.space_group_name_H-M   'P 1'
#
loop_
_entity.id
_entity.type
_entity.pdbx_description
1 polymer ?
#
loop_
_entity_poly.entity_id
_entity_poly.type
_entity_poly.pdbx_seq_one_letter_code
_entity_poly.pdbx_strand_id
1 'polypeptide(L)'
;MFSSASSRLLLRRLPSPLLSQAAAASKMSRGKVTSHSSGALIAKHTRFLSTASPPPPTQTMANANSPPPEKIAPEAGLGAQDAMKLFIQHGVGRRKLNEIAVEKGVTPLVDRWQRMVATYIETQCHVITLLGYTPDERGIGLYTQHLQQALASASPEVQDMLRIAGRDTYRMVLANAFDLPLMEEQESKGEMSIVDARNVMHKVSLRMQAPEVLEKVAKICSTSVAMTDSPEAQQIDMARKHTVIQQVMVDDVYLSGGSSSLVSECGFGEGEDGYVKLQFQLAEHQGDPLISQYVGAAMMKLMESAGIDLAALQQQAQAQGQA
;
A
#
# COMPACT_ATOMS: atom_id res chain seq x y z
N MET A 1 -25.55 -4.03 3.99
CA MET A 1 -25.07 -5.00 5.01
C MET A 1 -24.33 -6.10 4.27
N PHE A 2 -23.01 -5.99 4.17
CA PHE A 2 -22.19 -6.99 3.50
C PHE A 2 -21.93 -8.16 4.46
N SER A 3 -22.04 -9.39 3.95
CA SER A 3 -21.78 -10.61 4.69
C SER A 3 -20.33 -10.65 5.18
N SER A 4 -20.14 -10.89 6.48
CA SER A 4 -18.86 -11.03 7.19
C SER A 4 -17.91 -12.08 6.57
N ALA A 5 -18.42 -12.97 5.71
CA ALA A 5 -17.64 -14.01 5.04
C ALA A 5 -16.83 -13.50 3.82
N SER A 6 -17.34 -12.53 3.05
CA SER A 6 -16.65 -12.04 1.84
C SER A 6 -15.46 -11.14 2.14
N SER A 7 -15.50 -10.37 3.23
CA SER A 7 -14.38 -9.52 3.67
C SER A 7 -13.18 -10.33 4.15
N ARG A 8 -13.37 -11.57 4.63
CA ARG A 8 -12.28 -12.46 5.07
C ARG A 8 -11.50 -13.09 3.91
N LEU A 9 -12.08 -13.15 2.70
CA LEU A 9 -11.42 -13.68 1.50
C LEU A 9 -10.58 -12.60 0.80
N LEU A 10 -11.04 -11.34 0.77
CA LEU A 10 -10.30 -10.20 0.20
C LEU A 10 -9.08 -9.80 1.05
N LEU A 11 -9.13 -10.08 2.35
CA LEU A 11 -8.02 -9.85 3.30
C LEU A 11 -6.81 -10.77 3.10
N ARG A 12 -6.95 -11.86 2.35
CA ARG A 12 -5.97 -12.96 2.25
C ARG A 12 -4.97 -12.80 1.11
N ARG A 13 -5.18 -11.83 0.23
CA ARG A 13 -4.31 -11.52 -0.93
C ARG A 13 -3.55 -10.22 -0.80
N LEU A 14 -3.53 -9.61 0.39
CA LEU A 14 -2.87 -8.34 0.56
C LEU A 14 -1.36 -8.51 0.35
N PRO A 15 -0.81 -7.94 -0.73
CA PRO A 15 0.62 -7.76 -0.81
C PRO A 15 0.98 -6.83 0.35
N SER A 16 2.12 -7.03 1.02
CA SER A 16 2.66 -5.95 1.85
C SER A 16 2.62 -4.63 1.04
N PRO A 17 2.43 -3.46 1.66
CA PRO A 17 2.42 -2.19 0.91
C PRO A 17 3.65 -2.04 0.00
N LEU A 18 4.79 -2.61 0.41
CA LEU A 18 6.00 -2.81 -0.41
C LEU A 18 5.81 -3.74 -1.63
N LEU A 19 5.11 -4.87 -1.48
CA LEU A 19 4.79 -5.83 -2.55
C LEU A 19 3.73 -5.29 -3.53
N SER A 20 2.77 -4.48 -3.08
CA SER A 20 1.68 -3.98 -3.92
C SER A 20 2.19 -2.92 -4.91
N GLN A 21 3.17 -2.11 -4.49
CA GLN A 21 3.80 -1.11 -5.34
C GLN A 21 5.02 -1.65 -6.10
N ALA A 22 5.78 -2.62 -5.58
CA ALA A 22 6.86 -3.26 -6.34
C ALA A 22 6.35 -3.97 -7.61
N ALA A 23 5.15 -4.56 -7.56
CA ALA A 23 4.50 -5.14 -8.75
C ALA A 23 4.10 -4.09 -9.79
N ALA A 24 3.82 -2.85 -9.37
CA ALA A 24 3.51 -1.73 -10.25
C ALA A 24 4.77 -1.04 -10.82
N ALA A 25 5.85 -0.93 -10.02
CA ALA A 25 7.10 -0.29 -10.43
C ALA A 25 7.95 -1.14 -11.39
N SER A 26 7.83 -2.47 -11.35
CA SER A 26 8.63 -3.38 -12.20
C SER A 26 8.30 -3.33 -13.70
N LYS A 27 7.25 -2.59 -14.11
CA LYS A 27 6.85 -2.44 -15.52
C LYS A 27 7.44 -1.22 -16.24
N MET A 28 8.27 -0.38 -15.59
CA MET A 28 8.78 0.84 -16.22
C MET A 28 10.31 0.96 -16.13
N SER A 29 11.00 0.47 -17.17
CA SER A 29 12.35 0.90 -17.51
C SER A 29 12.54 0.91 -19.03
N ARG A 30 12.28 2.07 -19.65
CA ARG A 30 13.11 2.73 -20.69
C ARG A 30 12.30 3.82 -21.39
N GLY A 31 12.49 5.06 -20.96
CA GLY A 31 12.08 6.26 -21.70
C GLY A 31 13.22 7.27 -21.67
N LYS A 32 13.83 7.51 -22.83
CA LYS A 32 14.96 8.43 -23.01
C LYS A 32 14.41 9.86 -23.08
N VAL A 33 14.82 10.74 -22.16
CA VAL A 33 14.36 12.14 -22.09
C VAL A 33 15.19 13.00 -23.04
N THR A 34 14.52 13.70 -23.96
CA THR A 34 15.09 14.82 -24.72
C THR A 34 14.41 16.11 -24.30
N SER A 35 15.21 17.07 -23.82
CA SER A 35 14.78 18.38 -23.34
C SER A 35 14.62 19.40 -24.47
N HIS A 36 13.52 20.14 -24.47
CA HIS A 36 13.48 21.49 -25.07
C HIS A 36 12.70 22.47 -24.19
N SER A 37 13.30 23.63 -23.99
CA SER A 37 12.86 24.76 -23.17
C SER A 37 12.17 25.83 -24.01
N SER A 38 11.08 26.40 -23.50
CA SER A 38 10.55 27.78 -23.72
C SER A 38 9.29 27.88 -22.83
N GLY A 39 8.96 28.91 -22.04
CA GLY A 39 9.37 30.31 -21.98
C GLY A 39 8.12 31.20 -22.15
N ALA A 40 7.73 31.93 -21.08
CA ALA A 40 6.72 33.03 -21.01
C ALA A 40 5.21 32.63 -21.05
N LEU A 41 4.24 33.31 -20.42
CA LEU A 41 4.15 34.56 -19.63
C LEU A 41 2.83 34.57 -18.82
N ILE A 42 2.82 35.33 -17.72
CA ILE A 42 1.72 35.59 -16.79
C ILE A 42 0.70 36.58 -17.39
N ALA A 43 -0.61 36.35 -17.20
CA ALA A 43 -1.61 37.42 -17.23
C ALA A 43 -2.78 37.15 -16.28
N LYS A 44 -2.88 38.03 -15.28
CA LYS A 44 -3.97 38.22 -14.31
C LYS A 44 -5.25 38.62 -15.04
N HIS A 45 -6.42 38.13 -14.64
CA HIS A 45 -7.66 38.90 -14.69
C HIS A 45 -8.64 38.46 -13.58
N THR A 46 -8.85 39.38 -12.65
CA THR A 46 -9.86 39.37 -11.60
C THR A 46 -11.08 40.12 -12.12
N ARG A 47 -12.27 39.52 -12.09
CA ARG A 47 -13.55 40.25 -12.03
C ARG A 47 -14.59 39.43 -11.29
N PHE A 48 -15.00 39.98 -10.15
CA PHE A 48 -16.24 39.68 -9.44
C PHE A 48 -17.43 40.31 -10.21
N LEU A 49 -18.59 39.61 -10.24
CA LEU A 49 -19.88 40.08 -9.72
C LEU A 49 -21.03 39.06 -9.98
N SER A 50 -21.57 38.55 -8.86
CA SER A 50 -23.01 38.40 -8.51
C SER A 50 -23.99 37.45 -9.22
N THR A 51 -24.56 36.56 -8.38
CA THR A 51 -25.97 36.10 -8.28
C THR A 51 -26.64 35.31 -9.40
N ALA A 52 -26.56 33.99 -9.29
CA ALA A 52 -27.72 33.08 -9.29
C ALA A 52 -27.25 31.74 -8.69
N SER A 53 -27.84 31.29 -7.57
CA SER A 53 -27.55 29.96 -7.03
C SER A 53 -28.09 28.93 -8.02
N PRO A 54 -27.26 28.09 -8.65
CA PRO A 54 -27.76 26.95 -9.41
C PRO A 54 -28.50 26.01 -8.44
N PRO A 55 -29.55 25.30 -8.90
CA PRO A 55 -30.15 24.23 -8.11
C PRO A 55 -29.05 23.26 -7.66
N PRO A 56 -29.16 22.67 -6.45
CA PRO A 56 -28.19 21.69 -5.99
C PRO A 56 -28.05 20.64 -7.10
N PRO A 57 -26.82 20.31 -7.55
CA PRO A 57 -26.65 19.29 -8.55
C PRO A 57 -27.34 18.05 -8.02
N THR A 58 -28.32 17.55 -8.76
CA THR A 58 -28.89 16.23 -8.54
C THR A 58 -27.69 15.28 -8.57
N GLN A 59 -27.19 14.91 -7.40
CA GLN A 59 -26.18 13.87 -7.26
C GLN A 59 -26.86 12.60 -7.73
N THR A 60 -26.73 12.38 -9.03
CA THR A 60 -26.98 11.08 -9.63
C THR A 60 -25.84 10.28 -9.06
N MET A 61 -26.06 9.63 -7.91
CA MET A 61 -25.17 8.58 -7.42
C MET A 61 -24.89 7.72 -8.65
N ALA A 62 -23.63 7.70 -9.10
CA ALA A 62 -23.24 6.93 -10.27
C ALA A 62 -23.88 5.56 -10.12
N ASN A 63 -24.77 5.22 -11.05
CA ASN A 63 -25.53 3.99 -10.98
C ASN A 63 -24.49 2.87 -10.86
N ALA A 64 -24.62 1.97 -9.88
CA ALA A 64 -23.63 0.92 -9.65
C ALA A 64 -23.46 -0.04 -10.87
N ASN A 65 -24.29 0.15 -11.90
CA ASN A 65 -24.28 -0.55 -13.18
C ASN A 65 -23.69 0.27 -14.35
N SER A 66 -23.20 1.49 -14.12
CA SER A 66 -22.49 2.24 -15.14
C SER A 66 -21.10 1.63 -15.36
N PRO A 67 -20.64 1.47 -16.62
CA PRO A 67 -19.31 0.97 -16.88
C PRO A 67 -18.26 1.90 -16.24
N PRO A 68 -17.13 1.36 -15.77
CA PRO A 68 -16.06 2.18 -15.23
C PRO A 68 -15.57 3.17 -16.28
N PRO A 69 -15.09 4.35 -15.86
CA PRO A 69 -14.60 5.36 -16.80
C PRO A 69 -13.37 4.82 -17.54
N GLU A 70 -13.20 5.19 -18.82
CA GLU A 70 -12.07 4.76 -19.65
C GLU A 70 -10.73 5.42 -19.24
N LYS A 71 -10.81 6.56 -18.55
CA LYS A 71 -9.67 7.32 -18.04
C LYS A 71 -10.09 8.18 -16.87
N ILE A 72 -9.14 8.54 -16.03
CA ILE A 72 -9.35 9.51 -14.95
C ILE A 72 -8.61 10.80 -15.26
N ALA A 73 -9.23 11.95 -14.99
CA ALA A 73 -8.54 13.23 -15.03
C ALA A 73 -7.67 13.40 -13.77
N PRO A 74 -6.49 14.03 -13.83
CA PRO A 74 -5.63 14.21 -12.65
C PRO A 74 -6.35 14.87 -11.46
N GLU A 75 -7.28 15.80 -11.73
CA GLU A 75 -8.08 16.48 -10.71
C GLU A 75 -9.05 15.53 -10.00
N ALA A 76 -9.62 14.57 -10.72
CA ALA A 76 -10.44 13.51 -10.12
C ALA A 76 -9.60 12.56 -9.28
N GLY A 77 -8.34 12.31 -9.66
CA GLY A 77 -7.38 11.59 -8.85
C GLY A 77 -7.08 12.30 -7.53
N LEU A 78 -6.87 13.62 -7.57
CA LEU A 78 -6.66 14.44 -6.36
C LEU A 78 -7.89 14.42 -5.47
N GLY A 79 -9.08 14.63 -6.05
CA GLY A 79 -10.35 14.57 -5.31
C GLY A 79 -10.58 13.21 -4.64
N ALA A 80 -10.13 12.12 -5.25
CA ALA A 80 -10.17 10.80 -4.62
C ALA A 80 -9.22 10.70 -3.41
N GLN A 81 -8.00 11.25 -3.50
CA GLN A 81 -7.08 11.28 -2.36
C GLN A 81 -7.62 12.14 -1.21
N ASP A 82 -8.24 13.28 -1.51
CA ASP A 82 -8.86 14.13 -0.50
C ASP A 82 -10.05 13.44 0.17
N ALA A 83 -10.89 12.74 -0.62
CA ALA A 83 -11.99 11.94 -0.09
C ALA A 83 -11.47 10.80 0.81
N MET A 84 -10.41 10.11 0.38
CA MET A 84 -9.73 9.08 1.19
C MET A 84 -9.29 9.66 2.54
N LYS A 85 -8.54 10.77 2.50
CA LYS A 85 -8.06 11.47 3.70
C LYS A 85 -9.23 11.82 4.62
N LEU A 86 -10.32 12.38 4.09
CA LEU A 86 -11.51 12.73 4.88
C LEU A 86 -12.15 11.52 5.57
N PHE A 87 -12.30 10.39 4.87
CA PHE A 87 -12.85 9.16 5.47
C PHE A 87 -11.91 8.54 6.53
N ILE A 88 -10.60 8.63 6.33
CA ILE A 88 -9.61 8.19 7.32
C ILE A 88 -9.57 9.12 8.53
N GLN A 89 -9.77 10.43 8.37
CA GLN A 89 -9.74 11.42 9.45
C GLN A 89 -11.05 11.55 10.24
N HIS A 90 -12.19 11.33 9.60
CA HIS A 90 -13.49 11.67 10.19
C HIS A 90 -14.56 10.60 9.99
N GLY A 91 -14.33 9.62 9.11
CA GLY A 91 -15.32 8.64 8.72
C GLY A 91 -15.26 7.31 9.48
N VAL A 92 -15.81 6.27 8.84
CA VAL A 92 -15.77 4.88 9.33
C VAL A 92 -14.34 4.36 9.43
N GLY A 93 -13.45 4.81 8.53
CA GLY A 93 -12.03 4.48 8.57
C GLY A 93 -11.41 4.83 9.92
N ARG A 94 -11.59 6.06 10.42
CA ARG A 94 -11.07 6.47 11.73
C ARG A 94 -11.50 5.56 12.87
N ARG A 95 -12.80 5.24 12.95
CA ARG A 95 -13.33 4.39 14.03
C ARG A 95 -12.66 3.01 14.04
N LYS A 96 -12.55 2.37 12.87
CA LYS A 96 -11.87 1.07 12.71
C LYS A 96 -10.39 1.14 13.05
N LEU A 97 -9.68 2.21 12.65
CA LEU A 97 -8.27 2.37 13.00
C LEU A 97 -8.07 2.56 14.51
N ASN A 98 -8.95 3.33 15.17
CA ASN A 98 -8.92 3.49 16.63
C ASN A 98 -9.22 2.17 17.36
N GLU A 99 -10.14 1.34 16.83
CA GLU A 99 -10.40 0.00 17.36
C GLU A 99 -9.14 -0.89 17.27
N ILE A 100 -8.35 -0.78 16.20
CA ILE A 100 -7.08 -1.51 16.08
C ILE A 100 -6.06 -1.01 17.10
N ALA A 101 -6.01 0.30 17.35
CA ALA A 101 -5.05 0.91 18.27
C ALA A 101 -5.24 0.42 19.71
N VAL A 102 -6.48 0.31 20.20
CA VAL A 102 -6.78 -0.13 21.57
C VAL A 102 -6.40 -1.59 21.86
N GLU A 103 -6.10 -2.37 20.82
CA GLU A 103 -5.69 -3.77 20.95
C GLU A 103 -4.18 -3.95 21.11
N LYS A 104 -3.42 -2.85 21.24
CA LYS A 104 -1.99 -2.89 21.53
C LYS A 104 -1.69 -3.75 22.77
N GLY A 105 -0.73 -4.66 22.64
CA GLY A 105 -0.37 -5.62 23.70
C GLY A 105 -1.34 -6.79 23.90
N VAL A 106 -2.51 -6.79 23.25
CA VAL A 106 -3.48 -7.89 23.29
C VAL A 106 -3.43 -8.72 22.01
N THR A 107 -3.48 -8.04 20.86
CA THR A 107 -3.48 -8.68 19.55
C THR A 107 -2.09 -8.57 18.90
N PRO A 108 -1.56 -9.64 18.27
CA PRO A 108 -0.28 -9.60 17.58
C PRO A 108 -0.16 -8.44 16.59
N LEU A 109 1.06 -7.89 16.46
CA LEU A 109 1.35 -6.76 15.58
C LEU A 109 0.91 -7.03 14.13
N VAL A 110 1.18 -8.23 13.61
CA VAL A 110 0.84 -8.61 12.23
C VAL A 110 -0.66 -8.62 12.00
N ASP A 111 -1.45 -9.11 12.95
CA ASP A 111 -2.91 -9.13 12.85
C ASP A 111 -3.51 -7.72 12.88
N ARG A 112 -2.95 -6.84 13.73
CA ARG A 112 -3.30 -5.41 13.74
C ARG A 112 -2.91 -4.73 12.42
N TRP A 113 -1.71 -5.03 11.91
CA TRP A 113 -1.22 -4.52 10.63
C TRP A 113 -2.10 -4.94 9.45
N GLN A 114 -2.48 -6.22 9.36
CA GLN A 114 -3.37 -6.72 8.32
C GLN A 114 -4.73 -6.03 8.35
N ARG A 115 -5.33 -5.83 9.54
CA ARG A 115 -6.60 -5.10 9.68
C ARG A 115 -6.49 -3.62 9.37
N MET A 116 -5.34 -3.00 9.65
CA MET A 116 -5.06 -1.63 9.24
C MET A 116 -5.06 -1.51 7.71
N VAL A 117 -4.35 -2.41 7.01
CA VAL A 117 -4.34 -2.45 5.54
C VAL A 117 -5.74 -2.76 4.99
N ALA A 118 -6.49 -3.65 5.62
CA ALA A 118 -7.89 -3.94 5.29
C ALA A 118 -8.75 -2.67 5.29
N THR A 119 -8.63 -1.89 6.36
CA THR A 119 -9.40 -0.67 6.58
C THR A 119 -9.05 0.38 5.53
N TYR A 120 -7.76 0.49 5.18
CA TYR A 120 -7.30 1.36 4.11
C TYR A 120 -7.91 0.97 2.76
N ILE A 121 -7.85 -0.31 2.39
CA ILE A 121 -8.37 -0.83 1.11
C ILE A 121 -9.89 -0.73 1.04
N GLU A 122 -10.60 -1.03 2.13
CA GLU A 122 -12.05 -0.86 2.19
C GLU A 122 -12.45 0.60 1.96
N THR A 123 -11.70 1.53 2.55
CA THR A 123 -11.91 2.97 2.33
C THR A 123 -11.64 3.33 0.86
N GLN A 124 -10.59 2.77 0.27
CA GLN A 124 -10.27 2.96 -1.15
C GLN A 124 -11.39 2.44 -2.05
N CYS A 125 -11.90 1.23 -1.82
CA CYS A 125 -13.06 0.69 -2.53
C CYS A 125 -14.26 1.64 -2.45
N HIS A 126 -14.53 2.19 -1.27
CA HIS A 126 -15.64 3.12 -1.09
C HIS A 126 -15.47 4.39 -1.94
N VAL A 127 -14.27 4.96 -1.95
CA VAL A 127 -13.98 6.18 -2.71
C VAL A 127 -14.02 5.93 -4.21
N ILE A 128 -13.39 4.87 -4.71
CA ILE A 128 -13.36 4.60 -6.16
C ILE A 128 -14.74 4.26 -6.73
N THR A 129 -15.67 3.77 -5.88
CA THR A 129 -17.07 3.56 -6.27
C THR A 129 -17.74 4.88 -6.66
N LEU A 130 -17.38 5.98 -6.00
CA LEU A 130 -17.89 7.32 -6.34
C LEU A 130 -17.42 7.80 -7.72
N LEU A 131 -16.33 7.21 -8.22
CA LEU A 131 -15.79 7.46 -9.56
C LEU A 131 -16.27 6.45 -10.61
N GLY A 132 -17.15 5.51 -10.22
CA GLY A 132 -17.71 4.50 -11.13
C GLY A 132 -16.89 3.21 -11.25
N TYR A 133 -15.85 3.00 -10.43
CA TYR A 133 -15.13 1.72 -10.40
C TYR A 133 -15.84 0.70 -9.50
N THR A 134 -15.60 -0.59 -9.74
CA THR A 134 -16.11 -1.66 -8.89
C THR A 134 -15.40 -1.67 -7.53
N PRO A 135 -16.10 -1.95 -6.41
CA PRO A 135 -15.49 -1.99 -5.07
C PRO A 135 -14.77 -3.32 -4.80
N ASP A 136 -13.93 -3.77 -5.73
CA ASP A 136 -13.19 -5.03 -5.67
C ASP A 136 -11.73 -4.87 -6.13
N GLU A 137 -10.95 -5.95 -6.06
CA GLU A 137 -9.53 -5.95 -6.47
C GLU A 137 -9.37 -5.50 -7.94
N ARG A 138 -10.31 -5.85 -8.81
CA ARG A 138 -10.30 -5.46 -10.23
C ARG A 138 -10.50 -3.95 -10.38
N GLY A 139 -11.45 -3.37 -9.66
CA GLY A 139 -11.72 -1.94 -9.69
C GLY A 139 -10.57 -1.11 -9.12
N ILE A 140 -9.93 -1.57 -8.03
CA ILE A 140 -8.70 -0.96 -7.50
C ILE A 140 -7.59 -1.01 -8.55
N GLY A 141 -7.39 -2.17 -9.19
CA GLY A 141 -6.38 -2.35 -10.24
C GLY A 141 -6.59 -1.39 -11.42
N LEU A 142 -7.84 -1.31 -11.92
CA LEU A 142 -8.19 -0.44 -13.04
C LEU A 142 -8.07 1.05 -12.68
N TYR A 143 -8.55 1.45 -11.49
CA TYR A 143 -8.38 2.81 -10.98
C TYR A 143 -6.90 3.19 -10.90
N THR A 144 -6.06 2.29 -10.35
CA THR A 144 -4.62 2.52 -10.22
C THR A 144 -3.95 2.67 -11.58
N GLN A 145 -4.33 1.83 -12.56
CA GLN A 145 -3.84 1.95 -13.93
C GLN A 145 -4.23 3.28 -14.57
N HIS A 146 -5.50 3.69 -14.47
CA HIS A 146 -5.95 4.97 -15.02
C HIS A 146 -5.27 6.15 -14.32
N LEU A 147 -5.07 6.08 -13.00
CA LEU A 147 -4.35 7.10 -12.25
C LEU A 147 -2.90 7.22 -12.70
N GLN A 148 -2.21 6.11 -12.97
CA GLN A 148 -0.86 6.12 -13.52
C GLN A 148 -0.80 6.74 -14.92
N GLN A 149 -1.77 6.44 -15.78
CA GLN A 149 -1.88 7.06 -17.11
C GLN A 149 -2.13 8.57 -17.02
N ALA A 150 -2.98 8.99 -16.06
CA ALA A 150 -3.24 10.39 -15.78
C ALA A 150 -1.96 11.10 -15.28
N LEU A 151 -1.23 10.47 -14.36
CA LEU A 151 0.05 10.97 -13.84
C LEU A 151 1.09 11.16 -14.94
N ALA A 152 1.20 10.20 -15.86
CA ALA A 152 2.16 10.27 -16.97
C ALA A 152 1.92 11.45 -17.91
N SER A 153 0.68 11.97 -17.98
CA SER A 153 0.33 13.14 -18.79
C SER A 153 0.17 14.44 -17.98
N ALA A 154 0.23 14.37 -16.66
CA ALA A 154 0.10 15.52 -15.76
C ALA A 154 1.38 16.35 -15.65
N SER A 155 1.24 17.61 -15.22
CA SER A 155 2.40 18.46 -14.91
C SER A 155 3.20 17.91 -13.72
N PRO A 156 4.52 18.21 -13.62
CA PRO A 156 5.34 17.77 -12.49
C PRO A 156 4.77 18.16 -11.12
N GLU A 157 4.15 19.33 -11.02
CA GLU A 157 3.48 19.80 -9.80
C GLU A 157 2.31 18.90 -9.39
N VAL A 158 1.45 18.52 -10.34
CA VAL A 158 0.32 17.62 -10.07
C VAL A 158 0.79 16.21 -9.73
N GLN A 159 1.85 15.73 -10.40
CA GLN A 159 2.47 14.45 -10.06
C GLN A 159 2.96 14.44 -8.60
N ASP A 160 3.63 15.51 -8.17
CA ASP A 160 4.12 15.62 -6.81
C ASP A 160 2.99 15.76 -5.78
N MET A 161 1.96 16.55 -6.08
CA MET A 161 0.77 16.65 -5.21
C MET A 161 0.08 15.30 -5.00
N LEU A 162 -0.13 14.52 -6.08
CA LEU A 162 -0.74 13.19 -5.98
C LEU A 162 0.14 12.21 -5.20
N ARG A 163 1.46 12.26 -5.41
CA ARG A 163 2.43 11.45 -4.68
C ARG A 163 2.39 11.77 -3.18
N ILE A 164 2.46 13.05 -2.83
CA ILE A 164 2.39 13.54 -1.44
C ILE A 164 1.06 13.15 -0.80
N ALA A 165 -0.07 13.36 -1.49
CA ALA A 165 -1.39 13.06 -0.97
C ALA A 165 -1.58 11.56 -0.67
N GLY A 166 -1.14 10.68 -1.58
CA GLY A 166 -1.19 9.24 -1.38
C GLY A 166 -0.30 8.78 -0.22
N ARG A 167 0.94 9.29 -0.16
CA ARG A 167 1.88 9.02 0.94
C ARG A 167 1.32 9.48 2.30
N ASP A 168 0.85 10.71 2.40
CA ASP A 168 0.38 11.30 3.65
C ASP A 168 -0.91 10.61 4.14
N THR A 169 -1.77 10.18 3.22
CA THR A 169 -2.93 9.36 3.56
C THR A 169 -2.51 8.03 4.16
N TYR A 170 -1.52 7.33 3.56
CA TYR A 170 -1.01 6.08 4.13
C TYR A 170 -0.33 6.29 5.49
N ARG A 171 0.48 7.35 5.63
CA ARG A 171 1.12 7.75 6.88
C ARG A 171 0.10 8.02 8.00
N MET A 172 -1.01 8.65 7.67
CA MET A 172 -2.10 8.90 8.60
C MET A 172 -2.84 7.64 9.02
N VAL A 173 -3.02 6.69 8.10
CA VAL A 173 -3.56 5.37 8.45
C VAL A 173 -2.67 4.68 9.48
N LEU A 174 -1.34 4.71 9.29
CA LEU A 174 -0.38 4.15 10.24
C LEU A 174 -0.45 4.86 11.60
N ALA A 175 -0.40 6.19 11.61
CA ALA A 175 -0.46 6.99 12.83
C ALA A 175 -1.71 6.67 13.66
N ASN A 176 -2.87 6.59 13.00
CA ASN A 176 -4.14 6.29 13.67
C ASN A 176 -4.24 4.83 14.13
N ALA A 177 -3.82 3.85 13.32
CA ALA A 177 -3.95 2.43 13.65
C ALA A 177 -3.07 1.99 14.83
N PHE A 178 -1.97 2.69 15.05
CA PHE A 178 -0.98 2.35 16.08
C PHE A 178 -0.90 3.40 17.20
N ASP A 179 -1.73 4.44 17.13
CA ASP A 179 -1.80 5.55 18.10
C ASP A 179 -0.43 6.16 18.40
N LEU A 180 0.25 6.56 17.32
CA LEU A 180 1.57 7.18 17.38
C LEU A 180 1.51 8.60 16.79
N PRO A 181 2.17 9.60 17.41
CA PRO A 181 2.19 10.99 16.94
C PRO A 181 3.19 11.17 15.78
N LEU A 182 3.07 10.33 14.74
CA LEU A 182 4.05 10.22 13.67
C LEU A 182 4.04 11.45 12.76
N MET A 183 2.89 12.10 12.60
CA MET A 183 2.76 13.29 11.78
C MET A 183 3.48 14.47 12.43
N GLU A 184 3.27 14.68 13.73
CA GLU A 184 3.94 15.72 14.51
C GLU A 184 5.46 15.46 14.64
N GLU A 185 5.85 14.19 14.80
CA GLU A 185 7.26 13.79 14.78
C GLU A 185 7.91 14.07 13.42
N GLN A 186 7.19 13.87 12.31
CA GLN A 186 7.70 14.17 10.96
C GLN A 186 7.89 15.68 10.75
N GLU A 187 6.93 16.50 11.18
CA GLU A 187 7.01 17.97 11.07
C GLU A 187 8.22 18.52 11.85
N SER A 188 8.55 17.91 12.99
CA SER A 188 9.66 18.34 13.85
C SER A 188 11.03 17.78 13.46
N LYS A 189 11.11 16.51 13.03
CA LYS A 189 12.37 15.82 12.73
C LYS A 189 12.73 15.81 11.24
N GLY A 190 11.77 16.11 10.37
CA GLY A 190 11.92 16.01 8.93
C GLY A 190 11.77 14.59 8.38
N GLU A 191 12.02 14.47 7.08
CA GLU A 191 11.94 13.20 6.35
C GLU A 191 13.30 12.49 6.32
N MET A 192 13.28 11.16 6.38
CA MET A 192 14.46 10.34 6.16
C MET A 192 15.07 10.61 4.77
N SER A 193 16.40 10.68 4.68
CA SER A 193 17.06 10.82 3.38
C SER A 193 16.94 9.54 2.54
N ILE A 194 16.97 9.66 1.21
CA ILE A 194 16.96 8.50 0.32
C ILE A 194 18.17 7.59 0.53
N VAL A 195 19.33 8.15 0.92
CA VAL A 195 20.54 7.38 1.20
C VAL A 195 20.35 6.51 2.44
N ASP A 196 19.77 7.06 3.49
CA ASP A 196 19.45 6.31 4.71
C ASP A 196 18.38 5.25 4.45
N ALA A 197 17.34 5.59 3.69
CA ALA A 197 16.30 4.64 3.30
C ALA A 197 16.88 3.44 2.54
N ARG A 198 17.75 3.69 1.56
CA ARG A 198 18.46 2.63 0.82
C ARG A 198 19.34 1.78 1.72
N ASN A 199 20.07 2.40 2.65
CA ASN A 199 20.90 1.68 3.62
C ASN A 199 20.06 0.77 4.53
N VAL A 200 18.94 1.26 5.04
CA VAL A 200 18.00 0.47 5.84
C VAL A 200 17.45 -0.69 5.02
N MET A 201 16.95 -0.43 3.81
CA MET A 201 16.34 -1.47 2.98
C MET A 201 17.36 -2.50 2.47
N HIS A 202 18.62 -2.10 2.29
CA HIS A 202 19.70 -3.03 2.04
C HIS A 202 19.89 -3.97 3.24
N LYS A 203 19.98 -3.46 4.47
CA LYS A 203 20.07 -4.28 5.69
C LYS A 203 18.88 -5.24 5.84
N VAL A 204 17.67 -4.74 5.61
CA VAL A 204 16.44 -5.55 5.61
C VAL A 204 16.59 -6.69 4.59
N SER A 205 16.99 -6.38 3.36
CA SER A 205 17.16 -7.38 2.31
C SER A 205 18.20 -8.45 2.65
N LEU A 206 19.28 -8.10 3.35
CA LEU A 206 20.29 -9.05 3.80
C LEU A 206 19.72 -9.99 4.87
N ARG A 207 19.01 -9.45 5.86
CA ARG A 207 18.37 -10.24 6.93
C ARG A 207 17.27 -11.16 6.40
N MET A 208 16.47 -10.70 5.44
CA MET A 208 15.46 -11.53 4.75
C MET A 208 16.06 -12.77 4.07
N GLN A 209 17.32 -12.68 3.64
CA GLN A 209 18.04 -13.75 2.93
C GLN A 209 18.93 -14.56 3.86
N ALA A 210 18.92 -14.27 5.16
CA ALA A 210 19.74 -14.98 6.12
C ALA A 210 19.28 -16.46 6.20
N PRO A 211 20.21 -17.43 6.22
CA PRO A 211 19.85 -18.85 6.21
C PRO A 211 18.86 -19.23 7.30
N GLU A 212 19.03 -18.72 8.51
CA GLU A 212 18.15 -18.97 9.65
C GLU A 212 16.71 -18.49 9.43
N VAL A 213 16.52 -17.38 8.71
CA VAL A 213 15.20 -16.84 8.36
C VAL A 213 14.54 -17.72 7.30
N LEU A 214 15.28 -18.07 6.24
CA LEU A 214 14.79 -18.94 5.17
C LEU A 214 14.45 -20.34 5.71
N GLU A 215 15.32 -20.94 6.52
CA GLU A 215 15.06 -22.24 7.14
C GLU A 215 13.82 -22.22 8.04
N LYS A 216 13.60 -21.12 8.78
CA LYS A 216 12.40 -20.95 9.62
C LYS A 216 11.14 -20.90 8.77
N VAL A 217 11.13 -20.13 7.67
CA VAL A 217 10.00 -20.08 6.73
C VAL A 217 9.73 -21.47 6.14
N ALA A 218 10.75 -22.12 5.59
CA ALA A 218 10.62 -23.46 5.01
C ALA A 218 10.06 -24.46 6.03
N LYS A 219 10.57 -24.45 7.27
CA LYS A 219 10.10 -25.33 8.34
C LYS A 219 8.63 -25.10 8.67
N ILE A 220 8.20 -23.85 8.89
CA ILE A 220 6.80 -23.55 9.25
C ILE A 220 5.86 -23.90 8.08
N CYS A 221 6.24 -23.53 6.85
CA CYS A 221 5.44 -23.77 5.65
C CYS A 221 5.37 -25.26 5.26
N SER A 222 6.43 -26.05 5.52
CA SER A 222 6.47 -27.50 5.21
C SER A 222 5.50 -28.34 6.05
N THR A 223 5.04 -27.80 7.18
CA THR A 223 3.99 -28.41 8.00
C THR A 223 2.66 -28.28 7.22
N SER A 224 2.43 -29.23 6.31
CA SER A 224 1.26 -29.23 5.42
C SER A 224 0.01 -29.56 6.23
N VAL A 225 -1.03 -28.74 6.07
CA VAL A 225 -2.38 -29.14 6.45
C VAL A 225 -2.82 -30.11 5.36
N ALA A 226 -3.04 -31.37 5.69
CA ALA A 226 -3.56 -32.37 4.76
C ALA A 226 -4.92 -31.89 4.24
N MET A 227 -4.90 -31.16 3.13
CA MET A 227 -6.09 -30.66 2.46
C MET A 227 -6.05 -31.23 1.05
N THR A 228 -7.20 -31.75 0.64
CA THR A 228 -7.50 -32.27 -0.69
C THR A 228 -6.97 -31.34 -1.79
N ASP A 229 -6.66 -31.85 -2.99
CA ASP A 229 -6.17 -31.09 -4.15
C ASP A 229 -7.21 -30.11 -4.75
N SER A 230 -8.14 -29.61 -3.94
CA SER A 230 -9.16 -28.66 -4.38
C SER A 230 -8.55 -27.28 -4.62
N PRO A 231 -9.06 -26.49 -5.58
CA PRO A 231 -8.64 -25.11 -5.79
C PRO A 231 -8.80 -24.23 -4.54
N GLU A 232 -9.83 -24.49 -3.74
CA GLU A 232 -10.08 -23.76 -2.49
C GLU A 232 -9.02 -24.07 -1.43
N ALA A 233 -8.61 -25.33 -1.29
CA ALA A 233 -7.53 -25.73 -0.40
C ALA A 233 -6.19 -25.09 -0.79
N GLN A 234 -5.88 -25.03 -2.10
CA GLN A 234 -4.68 -24.36 -2.60
C GLN A 234 -4.68 -22.85 -2.27
N GLN A 235 -5.84 -22.18 -2.38
CA GLN A 235 -5.96 -20.77 -1.99
C GLN A 235 -5.78 -20.55 -0.48
N ILE A 236 -6.32 -21.46 0.34
CA ILE A 236 -6.16 -21.40 1.80
C ILE A 236 -4.70 -21.61 2.20
N ASP A 237 -4.00 -22.59 1.61
CA ASP A 237 -2.58 -22.82 1.89
C ASP A 237 -1.70 -21.65 1.42
N MET A 238 -1.97 -21.08 0.25
CA MET A 238 -1.28 -19.89 -0.24
C MET A 238 -1.45 -18.70 0.73
N ALA A 239 -2.68 -18.44 1.18
CA ALA A 239 -2.95 -17.40 2.17
C ALA A 239 -2.20 -17.65 3.50
N ARG A 240 -2.19 -18.90 3.97
CA ARG A 240 -1.45 -19.29 5.17
C ARG A 240 0.05 -19.02 5.01
N LYS A 241 0.64 -19.42 3.88
CA LYS A 241 2.07 -19.19 3.58
C LYS A 241 2.40 -17.71 3.55
N HIS A 242 1.55 -16.88 2.96
CA HIS A 242 1.72 -15.42 3.00
C HIS A 242 1.70 -14.87 4.43
N THR A 243 0.78 -15.33 5.29
CA THR A 243 0.77 -14.94 6.71
C THR A 243 2.05 -15.35 7.42
N VAL A 244 2.56 -16.56 7.17
CA VAL A 244 3.83 -17.02 7.75
C VAL A 244 4.99 -16.12 7.33
N ILE A 245 5.09 -15.80 6.03
CA ILE A 245 6.12 -14.88 5.53
C ILE A 245 6.01 -13.52 6.23
N GLN A 246 4.81 -12.95 6.35
CA GLN A 246 4.62 -11.66 7.03
C GLN A 246 5.02 -11.72 8.51
N GLN A 247 4.70 -12.82 9.21
CA GLN A 247 5.09 -13.00 10.60
C GLN A 247 6.61 -13.06 10.77
N VAL A 248 7.27 -13.90 9.98
CA VAL A 248 8.74 -14.04 10.02
C VAL A 248 9.42 -12.72 9.62
N MET A 249 8.87 -12.00 8.64
CA MET A 249 9.36 -10.68 8.27
C MET A 249 9.33 -9.73 9.48
N VAL A 250 8.21 -9.62 10.19
CA VAL A 250 8.11 -8.70 11.32
C VAL A 250 8.98 -9.17 12.48
N ASP A 251 8.85 -10.42 12.91
CA ASP A 251 9.47 -10.91 14.14
C ASP A 251 10.97 -11.17 13.97
N ASP A 252 11.38 -11.82 12.88
CA ASP A 252 12.75 -12.30 12.71
C ASP A 252 13.64 -11.33 11.93
N VAL A 253 13.08 -10.56 10.98
CA VAL A 253 13.87 -9.61 10.18
C VAL A 253 13.94 -8.25 10.88
N TYR A 254 12.81 -7.69 11.33
CA TYR A 254 12.77 -6.34 11.90
C TYR A 254 12.99 -6.32 13.42
N LEU A 255 12.32 -7.20 14.17
CA LEU A 255 12.22 -7.11 15.63
C LEU A 255 13.14 -8.06 16.41
N SER A 256 13.86 -8.97 15.74
CA SER A 256 14.70 -9.96 16.41
C SER A 256 15.87 -9.32 17.15
N GLY A 257 16.19 -9.84 18.34
CA GLY A 257 17.36 -9.40 19.12
C GLY A 257 17.13 -8.25 20.10
N GLY A 258 15.90 -7.79 20.31
CA GLY A 258 15.59 -6.77 21.32
C GLY A 258 16.32 -5.45 21.05
N SER A 259 17.28 -5.09 21.89
CA SER A 259 18.10 -3.87 21.69
C SER A 259 19.01 -3.94 20.46
N SER A 260 19.29 -5.15 19.93
CA SER A 260 19.98 -5.38 18.65
C SER A 260 19.02 -5.63 17.48
N SER A 261 17.75 -5.24 17.62
CA SER A 261 16.79 -5.29 16.52
C SER A 261 17.16 -4.33 15.41
N LEU A 262 16.77 -4.65 14.17
CA LEU A 262 17.05 -3.80 13.01
C LEU A 262 16.46 -2.41 13.23
N VAL A 263 15.26 -2.33 13.81
CA VAL A 263 14.58 -1.06 14.11
C VAL A 263 15.39 -0.21 15.11
N SER A 264 16.00 -0.86 16.12
CA SER A 264 16.86 -0.20 17.10
C SER A 264 18.19 0.25 16.47
N GLU A 265 18.84 -0.63 15.71
CA GLU A 265 20.07 -0.32 14.96
C GLU A 265 19.90 0.82 13.95
N CYS A 266 18.69 1.00 13.42
CA CYS A 266 18.34 2.08 12.51
C CYS A 266 17.87 3.36 13.23
N GLY A 267 17.88 3.39 14.56
CA GLY A 267 17.55 4.58 15.35
C GLY A 267 16.05 4.85 15.53
N PHE A 268 15.20 3.85 15.30
CA PHE A 268 13.74 3.98 15.44
C PHE A 268 13.20 3.57 16.82
N GLY A 269 14.08 3.11 17.71
CA GLY A 269 13.70 2.60 19.04
C GLY A 269 13.46 1.10 19.00
N GLU A 270 12.73 0.60 20.00
CA GLU A 270 12.53 -0.85 20.19
C GLU A 270 11.08 -1.28 19.92
N GLY A 271 10.91 -2.57 19.63
CA GLY A 271 9.61 -3.21 19.52
C GLY A 271 8.72 -2.67 18.40
N GLU A 272 7.42 -2.84 18.57
CA GLU A 272 6.41 -2.51 17.56
C GLU A 272 6.38 -1.02 17.18
N ASP A 273 6.58 -0.12 18.14
CA ASP A 273 6.54 1.32 17.88
C ASP A 273 7.71 1.73 16.98
N GLY A 274 8.90 1.16 17.22
CA GLY A 274 10.06 1.37 16.34
C GLY A 274 9.84 0.81 14.94
N TYR A 275 9.18 -0.35 14.83
CA TYR A 275 8.79 -0.89 13.53
C TYR A 275 7.83 0.04 12.78
N VAL A 276 6.75 0.51 13.43
CA VAL A 276 5.78 1.39 12.79
C VAL A 276 6.42 2.73 12.38
N LYS A 277 7.26 3.31 13.23
CA LYS A 277 8.02 4.53 12.92
C LYS A 277 8.93 4.35 11.71
N LEU A 278 9.62 3.22 11.62
CA LEU A 278 10.46 2.91 10.47
C LEU A 278 9.62 2.79 9.18
N GLN A 279 8.51 2.04 9.22
CA GLN A 279 7.63 1.88 8.05
C GLN A 279 7.02 3.22 7.61
N PHE A 280 6.69 4.10 8.56
CA PHE A 280 6.20 5.45 8.30
C PHE A 280 7.23 6.31 7.56
N GLN A 281 8.49 6.25 7.95
CA GLN A 281 9.56 7.00 7.29
C GLN A 281 9.86 6.44 5.89
N LEU A 282 9.91 5.11 5.76
CA LEU A 282 10.13 4.44 4.48
C LEU A 282 9.02 4.68 3.44
N ALA A 283 7.82 5.09 3.88
CA ALA A 283 6.71 5.40 2.98
C ALA A 283 7.06 6.44 1.90
N GLU A 284 7.97 7.38 2.20
CA GLU A 284 8.43 8.39 1.23
C GLU A 284 9.19 7.77 0.04
N HIS A 285 9.93 6.70 0.30
CA HIS A 285 10.89 6.14 -0.64
C HIS A 285 10.40 4.85 -1.31
N GLN A 286 9.09 4.56 -1.23
CA GLN A 286 8.51 3.34 -1.79
C GLN A 286 8.63 3.28 -3.33
N GLY A 287 8.72 4.42 -4.00
CA GLY A 287 8.94 4.51 -5.44
C GLY A 287 10.40 4.36 -5.88
N ASP A 288 11.35 4.20 -4.95
CA ASP A 288 12.76 4.11 -5.30
C ASP A 288 13.09 2.78 -6.00
N PRO A 289 13.72 2.81 -7.19
CA PRO A 289 14.05 1.59 -7.94
C PRO A 289 15.02 0.66 -7.21
N LEU A 290 15.97 1.22 -6.45
CA LEU A 290 16.99 0.43 -5.77
C LEU A 290 16.40 -0.27 -4.54
N ILE A 291 15.56 0.42 -3.76
CA ILE A 291 14.77 -0.20 -2.69
C ILE A 291 13.90 -1.34 -3.28
N SER A 292 13.23 -1.09 -4.40
CA SER A 292 12.41 -2.10 -5.08
C SER A 292 13.24 -3.33 -5.49
N GLN A 293 14.46 -3.13 -5.99
CA GLN A 293 15.37 -4.22 -6.35
C GLN A 293 15.80 -5.04 -5.12
N TYR A 294 16.19 -4.39 -4.02
CA TYR A 294 16.60 -5.07 -2.79
C TYR A 294 15.50 -5.92 -2.20
N VAL A 295 14.31 -5.34 -2.05
CA VAL A 295 13.15 -6.03 -1.48
C VAL A 295 12.66 -7.12 -2.43
N GLY A 296 12.58 -6.84 -3.73
CA GLY A 296 12.12 -7.80 -4.72
C GLY A 296 12.97 -9.07 -4.75
N ALA A 297 14.29 -8.92 -4.81
CA ALA A 297 15.21 -10.06 -4.81
C ALA A 297 15.13 -10.89 -3.54
N ALA A 298 15.07 -10.23 -2.37
CA ALA A 298 14.97 -10.92 -1.09
C ALA A 298 13.60 -11.61 -0.88
N MET A 299 12.52 -10.97 -1.31
CA MET A 299 11.17 -11.51 -1.20
C MET A 299 10.98 -12.73 -2.10
N MET A 300 11.57 -12.76 -3.30
CA MET A 300 11.57 -13.95 -4.16
C MET A 300 12.15 -15.17 -3.42
N LYS A 301 13.30 -15.01 -2.76
CA LYS A 301 13.92 -16.09 -1.97
C LYS A 301 13.05 -16.56 -0.80
N LEU A 302 12.36 -15.64 -0.11
CA LEU A 302 11.41 -16.00 0.95
C LEU A 302 10.21 -16.78 0.41
N MET A 303 9.65 -16.36 -0.72
CA MET A 303 8.54 -17.05 -1.36
C MET A 303 8.95 -18.45 -1.85
N GLU A 304 10.11 -18.57 -2.49
CA GLU A 304 10.69 -19.86 -2.88
C GLU A 304 10.89 -20.78 -1.67
N SER A 305 11.42 -20.23 -0.57
CA SER A 305 11.61 -20.95 0.69
C SER A 305 10.27 -21.41 1.31
N ALA A 306 9.20 -20.63 1.16
CA ALA A 306 7.85 -21.01 1.57
C ALA A 306 7.21 -22.08 0.66
N GLY A 307 7.89 -22.51 -0.41
CA GLY A 307 7.36 -23.44 -1.41
C GLY A 307 6.27 -22.80 -2.28
N ILE A 308 6.37 -21.50 -2.53
CA ILE A 308 5.49 -20.78 -3.46
C ILE A 308 6.17 -20.73 -4.83
N ASP A 309 5.57 -21.38 -5.82
CA ASP A 309 6.05 -21.32 -7.21
C ASP A 309 5.63 -20.00 -7.87
N LEU A 310 6.61 -19.11 -8.03
CA LEU A 310 6.44 -17.81 -8.66
C LEU A 310 6.10 -17.90 -10.15
N ALA A 311 6.61 -18.92 -10.85
CA ALA A 311 6.33 -19.11 -12.27
C ALA A 311 4.86 -19.50 -12.48
N ALA A 312 4.33 -20.37 -11.62
CA ALA A 312 2.91 -20.74 -11.63
C ALA A 312 1.99 -19.54 -11.32
N LEU A 313 2.35 -18.70 -10.34
CA LEU A 313 1.63 -17.46 -10.02
C LEU A 313 1.60 -16.49 -11.20
N GLN A 314 2.73 -16.31 -11.89
CA GLN A 314 2.82 -15.42 -13.03
C GLN A 314 1.98 -15.92 -14.22
N GLN A 315 1.95 -17.22 -14.46
CA GLN A 315 1.10 -17.84 -15.48
C GLN A 315 -0.40 -17.67 -15.16
N GLN A 316 -0.81 -17.87 -13.89
CA GLN A 316 -2.18 -17.62 -13.46
C GLN A 316 -2.61 -16.17 -13.65
N ALA A 317 -1.75 -15.21 -13.30
CA ALA A 317 -2.04 -13.79 -13.49
C ALA A 317 -2.21 -13.41 -14.97
N GLN A 318 -1.42 -14.00 -15.86
CA GLN A 318 -1.54 -13.80 -17.31
C GLN A 318 -2.83 -14.40 -17.88
N ALA A 319 -3.23 -15.58 -17.41
CA ALA A 319 -4.48 -16.22 -17.84
C ALA A 319 -5.73 -15.45 -17.40
N GLN A 320 -5.70 -14.83 -16.21
CA GLN A 320 -6.83 -14.03 -15.69
C GLN A 320 -6.93 -12.64 -16.31
N GLY A 321 -5.83 -12.08 -16.83
CA GLY A 321 -5.83 -10.79 -17.53
C GLY A 321 -6.36 -10.84 -18.97
N GLN A 322 -6.65 -12.03 -19.52
CA GLN A 322 -7.16 -12.23 -20.88
C GLN A 322 -8.66 -12.59 -20.94
N ALA A 323 -9.33 -12.71 -19.79
CA ALA A 323 -10.75 -13.01 -19.67
C ALA A 323 -11.56 -11.76 -19.23
#